data_AF-A0A1Y3T8Y1-F1
#
_entry.id   AF-A0A1Y3T8Y1-F1
#
_cell.length_a   1.000
_cell.length_b   1.000
_cell.length_c   1.000
_cell.angle_alpha   90.00
_cell.angle_beta   90.00
_cell.angle_gamma   90.00
#
_symmetry.space_group_name_H-M   'P 1'
#
loop_
_entity.id
_entity.type
_entity.pdbx_description
1 polymer ?
#
loop_
_entity_poly.entity_id
_entity_poly.type
_entity_poly.pdbx_seq_one_letter_code
_entity_poly.pdbx_strand_id
1 'polypeptide(L)'
;MPNSDIAALGKQIRTARKKADLTQEQLSALCHVSTKHLANIEKGIMNPSYEILLAIFRVLPVSLDALILPRTAESECELKELDQIYLSCPEPVRKALLDSTRSLAMNLKEFYNKIKLS
;
A
#
# COMPACT_ATOMS: atom_id res chain seq x y z
N MET A 1 13.00 11.45 -5.04
CA MET A 1 13.77 11.06 -6.24
C MET A 1 13.05 9.90 -6.90
N PRO A 2 12.77 9.91 -8.21
CA PRO A 2 11.88 8.93 -8.86
C PRO A 2 12.30 7.45 -8.77
N ASN A 3 13.58 7.16 -8.47
CA ASN A 3 14.07 5.78 -8.32
C ASN A 3 13.71 5.12 -6.97
N SER A 4 13.37 5.89 -5.92
CA SER A 4 13.00 5.30 -4.62
C SER A 4 11.69 4.53 -4.69
N ASP A 5 10.75 5.03 -5.48
CA ASP A 5 9.37 4.54 -5.49
C ASP A 5 9.26 3.24 -6.30
N ILE A 6 10.03 3.12 -7.39
CA ILE A 6 10.14 1.90 -8.18
C ILE A 6 10.81 0.78 -7.35
N ALA A 7 11.82 1.12 -6.55
CA ALA A 7 12.45 0.16 -5.64
C ALA A 7 11.51 -0.32 -4.53
N ALA A 8 10.70 0.59 -3.96
CA ALA A 8 9.67 0.25 -2.99
C ALA A 8 8.61 -0.67 -3.59
N LEU A 9 8.10 -0.34 -4.79
CA LEU A 9 7.16 -1.17 -5.54
C LEU A 9 7.72 -2.58 -5.78
N GLY A 10 8.95 -2.68 -6.29
CA GLY A 10 9.62 -3.96 -6.54
C GLY A 10 9.75 -4.82 -5.29
N LYS A 11 10.13 -4.20 -4.15
CA LYS A 11 10.21 -4.88 -2.85
C LYS A 11 8.86 -5.41 -2.39
N GLN A 12 7.80 -4.64 -2.57
CA GLN A 12 6.46 -5.04 -2.20
C GLN A 12 5.93 -6.19 -3.06
N ILE A 13 6.12 -6.14 -4.39
CA ILE A 13 5.77 -7.25 -5.31
C ILE A 13 6.51 -8.53 -4.89
N ARG A 14 7.81 -8.42 -4.59
CA ARG A 14 8.61 -9.56 -4.12
C ARG A 14 8.10 -10.14 -2.80
N THR A 15 7.68 -9.28 -1.88
CA THR A 15 7.15 -9.69 -0.57
C THR A 15 5.80 -10.39 -0.74
N ALA A 16 4.91 -9.83 -1.55
CA ALA A 16 3.62 -10.40 -1.90
C ALA A 16 3.76 -11.77 -2.56
N ARG A 17 4.66 -11.90 -3.53
CA ARG A 17 4.96 -13.17 -4.20
C ARG A 17 5.43 -14.24 -3.22
N LYS A 18 6.36 -13.89 -2.31
CA LYS A 18 6.84 -14.81 -1.28
C LYS A 18 5.76 -15.24 -0.30
N LYS A 19 4.84 -14.33 0.07
CA LYS A 19 3.68 -14.66 0.91
C LYS A 19 2.68 -15.61 0.24
N ALA A 20 2.66 -15.62 -1.09
CA ALA A 20 1.87 -16.55 -1.90
C ALA A 20 2.63 -17.85 -2.24
N ASP A 21 3.82 -18.07 -1.67
CA ASP A 21 4.69 -19.24 -1.92
C ASP A 21 5.04 -19.49 -3.40
N LEU A 22 5.09 -18.42 -4.21
CA LEU A 22 5.41 -18.50 -5.64
C LEU A 22 6.89 -18.24 -5.92
N THR A 23 7.49 -19.00 -6.84
CA THR A 23 8.79 -18.67 -7.45
C THR A 23 8.65 -17.54 -8.47
N GLN A 24 9.76 -16.91 -8.87
CA GLN A 24 9.73 -15.92 -9.95
C GLN A 24 9.26 -16.55 -11.27
N GLU A 25 9.63 -17.80 -11.55
CA GLU A 25 9.16 -18.54 -12.71
C GLU A 25 7.65 -18.72 -12.70
N GLN A 26 7.09 -19.19 -11.58
CA GLN A 26 5.65 -19.39 -11.44
C GLN A 26 4.87 -18.08 -11.60
N LEU A 27 5.27 -17.01 -10.92
CA LEU A 27 4.58 -15.72 -11.05
C LEU A 27 4.71 -15.16 -12.48
N SER A 28 5.89 -15.26 -13.08
CA SER A 28 6.12 -14.76 -14.44
C SER A 28 5.26 -15.48 -15.48
N ALA A 29 5.10 -16.80 -15.33
CA ALA A 29 4.23 -17.60 -16.17
C ALA A 29 2.76 -17.19 -16.03
N LEU A 30 2.29 -17.00 -14.79
CA LEU A 30 0.92 -16.55 -14.49
C LEU A 30 0.62 -15.13 -15.00
N CYS A 31 1.65 -14.28 -15.07
CA CYS A 31 1.52 -12.90 -15.55
C CYS A 31 1.84 -12.74 -17.05
N HIS A 32 2.19 -13.83 -17.75
CA HIS A 32 2.63 -13.82 -19.15
C HIS A 32 3.79 -12.85 -19.42
N VAL A 33 4.75 -12.77 -18.49
CA VAL A 33 5.99 -12.00 -18.65
C VAL A 33 7.21 -12.90 -18.52
N SER A 34 8.36 -12.48 -19.03
CA SER A 34 9.58 -13.25 -18.81
C SER A 34 10.04 -13.18 -17.35
N THR A 35 10.66 -14.25 -16.86
CA THR A 35 11.31 -14.32 -15.54
C THR A 35 12.29 -13.17 -15.31
N LYS A 36 13.10 -12.84 -16.32
CA LYS A 36 14.04 -11.72 -16.29
C LYS A 36 13.33 -10.38 -16.13
N HIS A 37 12.21 -10.18 -16.82
CA HIS A 37 11.42 -8.96 -16.73
C HIS A 37 10.84 -8.80 -15.31
N LEU A 38 10.23 -9.86 -14.77
CA LEU A 38 9.74 -9.86 -13.39
C LEU A 38 10.86 -9.62 -12.37
N ALA A 39 12.03 -10.23 -12.55
CA ALA A 39 13.17 -10.04 -11.65
C ALA A 39 13.69 -8.59 -11.67
N ASN A 40 13.67 -7.92 -12.82
CA ASN A 40 14.06 -6.51 -12.93
C ASN A 40 13.05 -5.58 -12.25
N ILE A 41 11.76 -5.90 -12.33
CA ILE A 41 10.71 -5.19 -11.58
C ILE A 41 10.93 -5.36 -10.07
N GLU A 42 11.11 -6.60 -9.59
CA GLU A 42 11.31 -6.86 -8.15
C GLU A 42 12.57 -6.21 -7.56
N LYS A 43 13.59 -5.99 -8.39
CA LYS A 43 14.83 -5.28 -8.01
C LYS A 43 14.69 -3.75 -8.06
N GLY A 44 13.58 -3.22 -8.57
CA GLY A 44 13.39 -1.78 -8.74
C GLY A 44 14.18 -1.18 -9.90
N ILE A 45 14.72 -2.02 -10.80
CA ILE A 45 15.52 -1.58 -11.95
C ILE A 45 14.61 -1.13 -13.10
N MET A 46 13.39 -1.67 -13.15
CA MET A 46 12.44 -1.46 -14.23
C MET A 46 11.08 -1.06 -13.66
N ASN A 47 10.51 0.02 -14.22
CA ASN A 47 9.13 0.39 -13.97
C ASN A 47 8.20 -0.48 -14.85
N PRO A 48 7.33 -1.32 -14.26
CA PRO A 48 6.36 -2.09 -15.05
C PRO A 48 5.37 -1.17 -15.76
N SER A 49 4.88 -1.58 -16.93
CA SER A 49 3.70 -0.95 -17.52
C SER A 49 2.47 -1.23 -16.66
N TYR A 50 1.43 -0.40 -16.82
CA TYR A 50 0.17 -0.60 -16.13
C TYR A 50 -0.45 -1.99 -16.38
N GLU A 51 -0.32 -2.52 -17.59
CA GLU A 51 -0.83 -3.86 -17.96
C GLU A 51 -0.12 -4.98 -17.20
N ILE A 52 1.21 -4.92 -17.11
CA ILE A 52 2.01 -5.89 -16.35
C ILE A 52 1.68 -5.79 -14.86
N LEU A 53 1.53 -4.57 -14.37
CA LEU A 53 1.19 -4.30 -12.99
C LEU A 53 -0.18 -4.92 -12.63
N LEU A 54 -1.20 -4.72 -13.48
CA LEU A 54 -2.51 -5.37 -13.33
C LEU A 54 -2.44 -6.89 -13.38
N ALA A 55 -1.64 -7.46 -14.29
CA ALA A 55 -1.47 -8.91 -14.39
C ALA A 55 -0.91 -9.50 -13.08
N ILE A 56 0.10 -8.84 -12.50
CA ILE A 56 0.68 -9.21 -11.21
C ILE A 56 -0.37 -9.13 -10.08
N PHE A 57 -1.18 -8.08 -10.05
CA PHE A 57 -2.20 -7.89 -9.00
C PHE A 57 -3.38 -8.84 -9.09
N ARG A 58 -3.70 -9.38 -10.27
CA ARG A 58 -4.72 -10.42 -10.39
C ARG A 58 -4.27 -11.76 -9.78
N VAL A 59 -2.96 -11.97 -9.69
CA VAL A 59 -2.38 -13.22 -9.19
C VAL A 59 -2.03 -13.11 -7.71
N LEU A 60 -1.51 -11.97 -7.27
CA LEU A 60 -1.05 -11.79 -5.88
C LEU A 60 -2.19 -11.31 -4.97
N PRO A 61 -2.31 -11.87 -3.74
CA PRO A 61 -3.31 -11.45 -2.76
C PRO A 61 -2.88 -10.15 -2.06
N VAL A 62 -2.64 -9.08 -2.81
CA VAL A 62 -2.27 -7.77 -2.28
C VAL A 62 -3.11 -6.66 -2.90
N SER A 63 -3.60 -5.77 -2.05
CA SER A 63 -4.32 -4.57 -2.50
C SER A 63 -3.34 -3.55 -3.09
N LEU A 64 -3.80 -2.85 -4.12
CA LEU A 64 -3.05 -1.77 -4.78
C LEU A 64 -2.55 -0.73 -3.76
N ASP A 65 -3.39 -0.39 -2.78
CA ASP A 65 -3.07 0.58 -1.73
C ASP A 65 -1.90 0.16 -0.85
N ALA A 66 -1.74 -1.13 -0.57
CA ALA A 66 -0.60 -1.63 0.20
C ALA A 66 0.73 -1.55 -0.57
N LEU A 67 0.65 -1.44 -1.90
CA LEU A 67 1.80 -1.47 -2.80
C LEU A 67 2.25 -0.08 -3.26
N ILE A 68 1.30 0.84 -3.46
CA ILE A 68 1.57 2.22 -3.91
C ILE A 68 1.78 3.18 -2.74
N LEU A 69 1.19 2.92 -1.57
CA LEU A 69 1.37 3.73 -0.37
C LEU A 69 2.34 3.00 0.55
N PRO A 70 3.66 3.27 0.49
CA PRO A 70 4.60 2.72 1.45
C PRO A 70 4.27 3.28 2.83
N ARG A 71 3.49 2.53 3.60
CA ARG A 71 3.24 2.80 5.01
C ARG A 71 4.39 2.22 5.83
N THR A 72 4.79 2.90 6.88
CA THR A 72 5.68 2.30 7.87
C THR A 72 4.91 1.21 8.62
N ALA A 73 5.63 0.23 9.18
CA ALA A 73 5.01 -0.79 10.02
C ALA A 73 4.21 -0.17 11.19
N GLU A 74 4.69 0.96 11.70
CA GLU A 74 4.02 1.78 12.71
C GLU A 74 2.68 2.32 12.20
N SER A 75 2.65 2.97 11.02
CA SER A 75 1.41 3.48 10.43
C SER A 75 0.42 2.36 10.08
N GLU A 76 0.88 1.16 9.74
CA GLU A 76 -0.01 0.02 9.54
C GLU A 76 -0.65 -0.47 10.86
N CYS A 77 0.10 -0.47 11.96
CA CYS A 77 -0.44 -0.78 13.29
C CYS A 77 -1.44 0.29 13.76
N GLU A 78 -1.12 1.57 13.61
CA GLU A 78 -2.02 2.69 13.94
C GLU A 78 -3.34 2.63 13.15
N LEU A 79 -3.27 2.30 11.86
CA LEU A 79 -4.48 2.15 11.03
C LEU A 79 -5.33 0.95 11.46
N LYS A 80 -4.70 -0.18 11.83
CA LYS A 80 -5.42 -1.34 12.37
C LYS A 80 -6.09 -1.03 13.69
N GLU A 81 -5.43 -0.26 14.56
CA GLU A 81 -6.01 0.19 15.83
C GLU A 81 -7.23 1.09 15.57
N LEU A 82 -7.12 2.02 14.61
CA LEU A 82 -8.24 2.87 14.21
C LEU A 82 -9.43 2.05 13.68
N ASP A 83 -9.18 1.03 12.85
CA ASP A 83 -10.20 0.10 12.37
C ASP A 83 -10.86 -0.67 13.52
N GLN A 84 -10.07 -1.15 14.49
CA GLN A 84 -10.59 -1.84 15.67
C GLN A 84 -11.50 -0.94 16.51
N ILE A 85 -11.07 0.31 16.74
CA ILE A 85 -11.89 1.30 17.46
C ILE A 85 -13.21 1.52 16.71
N TYR A 86 -13.15 1.75 15.40
CA TYR A 86 -14.34 1.95 14.58
C TYR A 86 -15.32 0.75 14.62
N LEU A 87 -14.79 -0.47 14.52
CA LEU A 87 -15.61 -1.69 14.55
C LEU A 87 -16.18 -1.99 15.93
N SER A 88 -15.49 -1.59 17.01
CA SER A 88 -15.99 -1.72 18.39
C SER A 88 -17.21 -0.85 18.69
N CYS A 89 -17.41 0.21 17.90
CA CYS A 89 -18.57 1.08 18.05
C CYS A 89 -19.85 0.44 17.45
N PRO A 90 -21.01 0.56 18.13
CA PRO A 90 -22.29 0.16 17.56
C PRO A 90 -22.58 0.85 16.22
N GLU A 91 -23.22 0.15 15.28
CA GLU A 91 -23.48 0.68 13.93
C GLU A 91 -24.13 2.07 13.89
N PRO A 92 -25.14 2.40 14.73
CA PRO A 92 -25.78 3.70 14.68
C PRO A 92 -24.85 4.88 14.98
N VAL A 93 -23.78 4.66 15.75
CA VAL A 93 -22.86 5.73 16.18
C VAL A 93 -21.59 5.83 15.35
N ARG A 94 -21.29 4.84 14.50
CA ARG A 94 -20.10 4.81 13.64
C ARG A 94 -19.98 6.05 12.75
N LYS A 95 -21.11 6.55 12.21
CA LYS A 95 -21.13 7.77 11.40
C LYS A 95 -20.72 9.02 12.20
N ALA A 96 -21.24 9.16 13.42
CA ALA A 96 -20.89 10.27 14.29
C ALA A 96 -19.40 10.25 14.70
N LEU A 97 -18.84 9.05 14.91
CA LEU A 97 -17.40 8.88 15.14
C LEU A 97 -16.59 9.36 13.93
N LEU A 98 -16.95 8.92 12.71
CA LEU A 98 -16.25 9.35 11.49
C LEU A 98 -16.27 10.87 11.29
N ASP A 99 -17.43 11.50 11.48
CA ASP A 99 -17.57 12.95 11.30
C ASP A 99 -16.76 13.71 12.36
N SER A 100 -16.73 13.22 13.59
CA SER A 100 -15.90 13.79 14.66
C SER A 100 -14.41 13.67 14.35
N THR A 101 -13.95 12.50 13.88
CA THR A 101 -12.57 12.27 13.46
C THR A 101 -12.16 13.18 12.30
N ARG A 102 -13.07 13.43 11.33
CA ARG A 102 -12.83 14.38 10.23
C ARG A 102 -12.62 15.80 10.75
N SER A 103 -13.51 16.29 11.62
CA SER A 103 -13.40 17.63 12.20
C SER A 103 -12.11 17.79 13.01
N LEU A 104 -11.75 16.80 13.83
CA LEU A 104 -10.48 16.80 14.56
C LEU A 104 -9.28 16.84 13.61
N ALA A 105 -9.26 16.02 12.56
CA ALA A 105 -8.18 16.01 11.59
C ALA A 105 -8.02 17.34 10.86
N MET A 106 -9.13 18.03 10.52
CA MET A 106 -9.10 19.37 9.95
C MET A 106 -8.46 20.39 10.91
N ASN A 107 -8.94 20.43 12.16
CA ASN A 107 -8.43 21.34 13.17
C ASN A 107 -6.93 21.15 13.46
N LEU A 108 -6.49 19.89 13.55
CA LEU A 108 -5.07 19.56 13.76
C LEU A 108 -4.20 20.00 12.58
N LYS A 109 -4.66 19.82 11.33
CA LYS A 109 -3.94 20.29 10.14
C LYS A 109 -3.82 21.82 10.13
N GLU A 110 -4.89 22.54 10.46
CA GLU A 110 -4.85 24.00 10.55
C GLU A 110 -3.88 24.49 11.64
N PHE A 111 -3.92 23.87 12.82
CA PHE A 111 -3.04 24.21 13.93
C PHE A 111 -1.57 23.98 13.58
N TYR A 112 -1.25 22.81 13.01
CA TYR A 112 0.11 22.49 12.57
C TYR A 112 0.64 23.46 11.51
N ASN A 113 -0.21 23.84 10.54
CA ASN A 113 0.16 24.80 9.50
C ASN A 113 0.43 26.19 10.08
N LYS A 114 -0.32 26.62 11.11
CA LYS A 114 -0.07 27.89 11.80
C LYS A 114 1.28 27.91 12.51
N ILE A 115 1.65 26.81 13.17
CA ILE A 115 2.96 26.70 13.85
C ILE A 115 4.12 26.69 12.86
N LYS A 116 3.94 26.09 11.68
CA LYS A 116 5.02 25.98 10.68
C LYS A 116 5.28 27.29 9.91
N LEU A 117 4.31 28.21 9.91
CA LEU A 117 4.38 29.51 9.23
C LEU A 117 4.79 30.66 10.17
N SER A 118 4.89 30.40 11.49
CA SER A 118 5.41 31.32 12.52
C SER A 118 6.87 31.05 12.82
#